data_AF-F4CMA1-F1
#
_entry.id   AF-F4CMA1-F1
#
_cell.length_a   1.000
_cell.length_b   1.000
_cell.length_c   1.000
_cell.angle_alpha   90.00
_cell.angle_beta   90.00
_cell.angle_gamma   90.00
#
_symmetry.space_group_name_H-M   'P 1'
#
loop_
_entity.id
_entity.type
_entity.pdbx_description
1 polymer ?
#
loop_
_entity_poly.entity_id
_entity_poly.type
_entity_poly.pdbx_seq_one_letter_code
_entity_poly.pdbx_strand_id
1 'polypeptide(L)'
;MLSLWRAIRRLGRAAEPAPAPPVPAGPAVAAELAGSVQVRHVDAGSCNGCELEIGAAFGPVYDAERYGARLVASPRHADALVVTGAVTRNMVEPLRRTYEAVGEPKVVVAVGDCARNCGVFAEAYGVVGAVADVVPVDLEVVGCPPRPETIVAALRLCTGR
;
A
#
# COMPACT_ATOMS: atom_id res chain seq x y z
N MET A 1 9.14 36.58 -10.50
CA MET A 1 9.42 36.06 -9.14
C MET A 1 8.34 36.38 -8.11
N LEU A 2 7.84 37.63 -8.01
CA LEU A 2 6.77 38.01 -7.04
C LEU A 2 5.43 37.29 -7.26
N SER A 3 5.07 36.94 -8.50
CA SER A 3 3.83 36.20 -8.80
C SER A 3 3.87 34.75 -8.34
N LEU A 4 5.01 34.08 -8.52
CA LEU A 4 5.21 32.69 -8.09
C LEU A 4 5.19 32.58 -6.55
N TRP A 5 5.85 33.50 -5.86
CA TRP A 5 5.79 33.56 -4.39
C TRP A 5 4.38 33.79 -3.86
N ARG A 6 3.58 34.64 -4.51
CA ARG A 6 2.16 34.81 -4.16
C ARG A 6 1.34 33.55 -4.43
N ALA A 7 1.60 32.85 -5.54
CA ALA A 7 0.93 31.59 -5.86
C ALA A 7 1.25 30.49 -4.83
N ILE A 8 2.53 30.31 -4.47
CA ILE A 8 2.97 29.35 -3.45
C ILE A 8 2.34 29.67 -2.09
N ARG A 9 2.38 30.95 -1.67
CA ARG A 9 1.75 31.36 -0.40
C ARG A 9 0.22 31.22 -0.41
N ARG A 10 -0.43 31.41 -1.57
CA ARG A 10 -1.89 31.26 -1.71
C ARG A 10 -2.32 29.81 -1.69
N LEU A 11 -1.57 28.91 -2.33
CA LEU A 11 -1.88 27.48 -2.33
C LEU A 11 -1.68 26.85 -0.94
N GLY A 12 -0.67 27.30 -0.19
CA GLY A 12 -0.39 26.77 1.15
C GLY A 12 -0.12 25.26 1.14
N ARG A 13 -0.42 24.58 2.26
CA ARG A 13 -0.48 23.11 2.30
C ARG A 13 -1.83 22.67 1.75
N ALA A 14 -1.83 21.91 0.66
CA ALA A 14 -3.04 21.36 0.04
C ALA A 14 -3.50 20.02 0.66
N ALA A 15 -2.69 19.45 1.55
CA ALA A 15 -2.98 18.19 2.20
C ALA A 15 -4.05 18.34 3.29
N GLU A 16 -4.93 17.35 3.41
CA GLU A 16 -5.92 17.30 4.48
C GLU A 16 -5.25 17.27 5.87
N PRO A 17 -5.92 17.72 6.95
CA PRO A 17 -5.34 17.71 8.29
C PRO A 17 -4.94 16.30 8.78
N ALA A 18 -3.91 16.26 9.62
CA ALA A 18 -3.54 15.17 10.54
C ALA A 18 -4.71 14.35 11.12
N PRO A 19 -5.17 13.18 10.61
CA PRO A 19 -6.04 12.36 11.45
C PRO A 19 -5.23 11.85 12.65
N ALA A 20 -5.90 11.53 13.76
CA ALA A 20 -5.25 10.90 14.90
C ALA A 20 -4.53 9.60 14.46
N PRO A 21 -3.43 9.20 15.15
CA PRO A 21 -2.76 7.92 14.91
C PRO A 21 -3.75 6.76 14.89
N PRO A 22 -3.54 5.76 14.02
CA PRO A 22 -4.47 4.66 13.90
C PRO A 22 -4.52 3.85 15.21
N VAL A 23 -5.73 3.47 15.61
CA VAL A 23 -6.04 2.57 16.72
C VAL A 23 -6.89 1.45 16.12
N PRO A 24 -6.51 0.17 16.24
CA PRO A 24 -5.49 -0.43 17.11
C PRO A 24 -4.04 -0.30 16.60
N ALA A 25 -3.08 -0.80 17.37
CA ALA A 25 -1.68 -0.91 16.95
C ALA A 25 -1.55 -1.81 15.71
N GLY A 26 -0.61 -1.47 14.82
CA GLY A 26 -0.30 -2.27 13.64
C GLY A 26 0.34 -3.62 13.95
N PRO A 27 0.72 -4.40 12.93
CA PRO A 27 1.32 -5.72 13.13
C PRO A 27 2.62 -5.59 13.93
N ALA A 28 2.96 -6.59 14.75
CA ALA A 28 4.09 -6.50 15.67
C ALA A 28 5.42 -6.17 14.97
N VAL A 29 5.63 -6.69 13.76
CA VAL A 29 6.81 -6.42 12.92
C VAL A 29 6.91 -4.94 12.51
N ALA A 30 5.78 -4.23 12.38
CA ALA A 30 5.76 -2.80 12.05
C ALA A 30 6.32 -1.93 13.19
N ALA A 31 6.32 -2.42 14.45
CA ALA A 31 6.91 -1.70 15.57
C ALA A 31 8.43 -1.47 15.39
N GLU A 32 9.11 -2.34 14.63
CA GLU A 32 10.56 -2.22 14.38
C GLU A 32 10.90 -1.18 13.31
N LEU A 33 9.94 -0.77 12.46
CA LEU A 33 10.16 0.15 11.34
C LEU A 33 10.18 1.64 11.76
N ALA A 34 9.93 1.93 13.04
CA ALA A 34 10.20 3.20 13.71
C ALA A 34 9.71 4.48 12.98
N GLY A 35 8.57 4.44 12.30
CA GLY A 35 8.01 5.63 11.64
C GLY A 35 8.56 5.96 10.26
N SER A 36 9.37 5.08 9.66
CA SER A 36 9.79 5.20 8.26
C SER A 36 9.72 3.85 7.56
N VAL A 37 8.75 3.72 6.65
CA VAL A 37 8.49 2.47 5.92
C VAL A 37 8.66 2.72 4.43
N GLN A 38 9.61 2.00 3.82
CA GLN A 38 9.76 1.98 2.37
C GLN A 38 8.81 0.95 1.76
N VAL A 39 7.92 1.39 0.89
CA VAL A 39 6.82 0.59 0.34
C VAL A 39 7.08 0.26 -1.12
N ARG A 40 7.02 -1.01 -1.48
CA ARG A 40 7.00 -1.45 -2.88
C ARG A 40 5.62 -2.01 -3.23
N HIS A 41 4.95 -1.37 -4.18
CA HIS A 41 3.72 -1.89 -4.77
C HIS A 41 4.00 -3.05 -5.75
N VAL A 42 3.19 -4.09 -5.68
CA VAL A 42 3.20 -5.25 -6.59
C VAL A 42 1.78 -5.50 -7.07
N ASP A 43 1.56 -5.37 -8.37
CA ASP A 43 0.32 -5.80 -9.02
C ASP A 43 0.41 -7.31 -9.30
N ALA A 44 -0.47 -8.13 -8.69
CA ALA A 44 -0.52 -9.57 -8.88
C ALA A 44 -1.60 -10.03 -9.89
N GLY A 45 -2.33 -9.11 -10.52
CA GLY A 45 -3.47 -9.40 -11.41
C GLY A 45 -4.63 -8.44 -11.23
N SER A 46 -4.36 -7.16 -10.99
CA SER A 46 -5.33 -6.10 -10.75
C SER A 46 -5.95 -5.58 -12.06
N CYS A 47 -7.07 -4.86 -11.93
CA CYS A 47 -7.72 -4.14 -13.00
C CYS A 47 -7.31 -2.65 -13.06
N ASN A 48 -6.23 -2.26 -12.38
CA ASN A 48 -5.76 -0.88 -12.17
C ASN A 48 -6.60 0.00 -11.24
N GLY A 49 -7.72 -0.50 -10.71
CA GLY A 49 -8.58 0.29 -9.82
C GLY A 49 -7.92 0.63 -8.48
N CYS A 50 -7.28 -0.35 -7.83
CA CYS A 50 -6.61 -0.10 -6.56
C CYS A 50 -5.35 0.75 -6.73
N GLU A 51 -4.67 0.63 -7.87
CA GLU A 51 -3.47 1.39 -8.23
C GLU A 51 -3.75 2.88 -8.36
N LEU A 52 -4.91 3.25 -8.91
CA LEU A 52 -5.34 4.65 -8.96
C LEU A 52 -5.53 5.22 -7.55
N GLU A 53 -6.14 4.46 -6.63
CA GLU A 53 -6.33 4.89 -5.25
C GLU A 53 -5.03 4.91 -4.44
N ILE A 54 -4.11 3.98 -4.70
CA ILE A 54 -2.73 4.03 -4.17
C ILE A 54 -2.04 5.30 -4.69
N GLY A 55 -2.13 5.59 -6.00
CA GLY A 55 -1.60 6.82 -6.58
C GLY A 55 -2.18 8.07 -5.93
N ALA A 56 -3.49 8.09 -5.64
CA ALA A 56 -4.14 9.16 -4.92
C ALA A 56 -3.64 9.27 -3.47
N ALA A 57 -3.46 8.15 -2.76
CA ALA A 57 -2.96 8.13 -1.38
C ALA A 57 -1.57 8.78 -1.23
N PHE A 58 -0.69 8.62 -2.22
CA PHE A 58 0.61 9.30 -2.29
C PHE A 58 0.56 10.67 -3.01
N GLY A 59 -0.63 11.07 -3.47
CA GLY A 59 -0.87 12.38 -4.06
C GLY A 59 -0.94 13.51 -3.01
N PRO A 60 -0.95 14.77 -3.45
CA PRO A 60 -0.83 15.95 -2.56
C PRO A 60 -2.01 16.17 -1.62
N VAL A 61 -3.15 15.50 -1.84
CA VAL A 61 -4.36 15.63 -1.02
C VAL A 61 -4.24 14.79 0.25
N TYR A 62 -3.88 13.51 0.10
CA TYR A 62 -3.81 12.55 1.21
C TYR A 62 -2.38 12.41 1.78
N ASP A 63 -1.37 12.59 0.94
CA ASP A 63 0.05 12.73 1.28
C ASP A 63 0.53 11.68 2.29
N ALA A 64 0.49 10.40 1.90
CA ALA A 64 0.97 9.29 2.74
C ALA A 64 2.43 9.47 3.20
N GLU A 65 3.27 10.16 2.42
CA GLU A 65 4.69 10.37 2.71
C GLU A 65 4.93 11.14 4.00
N ARG A 66 4.02 12.05 4.37
CA ARG A 66 4.14 12.80 5.63
C ARG A 66 4.05 11.93 6.89
N TYR A 67 3.48 10.73 6.77
CA TYR A 67 3.39 9.75 7.86
C TYR A 67 4.53 8.75 7.84
N GLY A 68 5.52 8.92 6.96
CA GLY A 68 6.71 8.09 6.87
C GLY A 68 6.62 6.91 5.92
N ALA A 69 5.52 6.75 5.18
CA ALA A 69 5.40 5.72 4.14
C ALA A 69 5.89 6.29 2.80
N ARG A 70 6.88 5.66 2.16
CA ARG A 70 7.45 6.16 0.90
C ARG A 70 7.50 5.09 -0.18
N LEU A 71 7.09 5.42 -1.40
CA LEU A 71 7.21 4.47 -2.52
C LEU A 71 8.66 4.31 -2.98
N VAL A 72 9.09 3.06 -3.11
CA VAL A 72 10.39 2.68 -3.67
C VAL A 72 10.24 1.79 -4.90
N ALA A 73 11.19 1.88 -5.83
CA ALA A 73 11.16 1.14 -7.08
C ALA A 73 11.63 -0.32 -6.96
N SER A 74 12.55 -0.58 -6.03
CA SER A 74 13.18 -1.90 -5.87
C SER A 74 12.66 -2.57 -4.59
N PRO A 75 12.27 -3.86 -4.64
CA PRO A 75 11.92 -4.60 -3.43
C PRO A 75 13.10 -4.73 -2.45
N ARG A 76 14.34 -4.67 -2.93
CA ARG A 76 15.54 -4.68 -2.07
C ARG A 76 15.71 -3.42 -1.22
N HIS A 77 14.96 -2.36 -1.51
CA HIS A 77 14.93 -1.13 -0.72
C HIS A 77 13.62 -0.99 0.06
N ALA A 78 12.76 -2.01 0.04
CA ALA A 78 11.46 -1.96 0.68
C ALA A 78 11.54 -2.63 2.07
N ASP A 79 10.68 -2.14 2.95
CA ASP A 79 10.35 -2.71 4.26
C ASP A 79 8.89 -3.21 4.26
N ALA A 80 8.08 -2.80 3.28
CA ALA A 80 6.72 -3.28 3.11
C ALA A 80 6.37 -3.55 1.65
N LEU A 81 5.59 -4.61 1.41
CA LEU A 81 4.95 -4.89 0.14
C LEU A 81 3.47 -4.52 0.22
N VAL A 82 3.03 -3.72 -0.75
CA VAL A 82 1.60 -3.47 -0.98
C VAL A 82 1.19 -4.25 -2.22
N VAL A 83 0.36 -5.27 -2.04
CA VAL A 83 -0.02 -6.20 -3.10
C VAL A 83 -1.48 -5.99 -3.49
N THR A 84 -1.75 -5.87 -4.77
CA THR A 84 -3.10 -5.66 -5.32
C THR A 84 -3.48 -6.78 -6.29
N GLY A 85 -4.79 -6.94 -6.50
CA GLY A 85 -5.34 -7.89 -7.47
C GLY A 85 -5.43 -9.33 -6.96
N ALA A 86 -6.25 -10.13 -7.63
CA ALA A 86 -6.30 -11.57 -7.40
C ALA A 86 -5.05 -12.19 -8.02
N VAL A 87 -4.38 -13.10 -7.32
CA VAL A 87 -3.09 -13.61 -7.80
C VAL A 87 -3.32 -14.49 -9.02
N THR A 88 -2.93 -14.00 -10.19
CA THR A 88 -3.01 -14.75 -11.44
C THR A 88 -1.93 -15.83 -11.50
N ARG A 89 -2.18 -16.90 -12.27
CA ARG A 89 -1.22 -18.02 -12.44
C ARG A 89 0.19 -17.56 -12.79
N ASN A 90 0.29 -16.55 -13.65
CA ASN A 90 1.56 -16.01 -14.13
C ASN A 90 2.27 -15.14 -13.09
N MET A 91 1.54 -14.62 -12.09
CA MET A 91 2.08 -13.73 -11.06
C MET A 91 2.50 -14.45 -9.77
N VAL A 92 2.20 -15.75 -9.61
CA VAL A 92 2.62 -16.52 -8.42
C VAL A 92 4.13 -16.45 -8.20
N GLU A 93 4.92 -16.80 -9.22
CA GLU A 93 6.38 -16.83 -9.10
C GLU A 93 6.99 -15.41 -8.95
N PRO A 94 6.61 -14.40 -9.77
CA PRO A 94 7.02 -13.02 -9.56
C PRO A 94 6.71 -12.47 -8.16
N LEU A 95 5.52 -12.77 -7.61
CA LEU A 95 5.13 -12.31 -6.28
C LEU A 95 6.01 -12.94 -5.21
N ARG A 96 6.23 -14.26 -5.24
CA ARG A 96 7.10 -14.97 -4.30
C ARG A 96 8.53 -14.46 -4.33
N ARG A 97 9.12 -14.31 -5.52
CA ARG A 97 10.48 -13.77 -5.66
C ARG A 97 10.60 -12.34 -5.17
N THR A 98 9.55 -11.54 -5.36
CA THR A 98 9.54 -10.17 -4.87
C THR A 98 9.50 -10.17 -3.34
N TYR A 99 8.65 -11.00 -2.72
CA TYR A 99 8.59 -11.18 -1.27
C TYR A 99 9.93 -11.66 -0.68
N GLU A 100 10.56 -12.65 -1.29
CA GLU A 100 11.88 -13.16 -0.86
C GLU A 100 13.00 -12.13 -1.01
N ALA A 101 12.89 -11.20 -1.98
CA ALA A 101 13.90 -10.18 -2.23
C ALA A 101 13.85 -9.00 -1.24
N VAL A 102 12.77 -8.87 -0.46
CA VAL A 102 12.62 -7.86 0.59
C VAL A 102 13.38 -8.32 1.85
N GLY A 103 14.09 -7.41 2.50
CA GLY A 103 14.81 -7.69 3.74
C GLY A 103 13.88 -8.02 4.92
N GLU A 104 14.44 -8.45 6.05
CA GLU A 104 13.72 -8.46 7.33
C GLU A 104 14.15 -7.22 8.16
N PRO A 105 13.26 -6.63 8.97
CA PRO A 105 11.83 -6.93 9.12
C PRO A 105 10.99 -6.47 7.91
N LYS A 106 9.98 -7.25 7.51
CA LYS A 106 9.03 -6.84 6.44
C LYS A 106 7.55 -7.01 6.79
N VAL A 107 6.71 -6.17 6.17
CA VAL A 107 5.25 -6.20 6.26
C VAL A 107 4.63 -6.45 4.88
N VAL A 108 3.60 -7.28 4.79
CA VAL A 108 2.79 -7.46 3.57
C VAL A 108 1.38 -6.95 3.79
N VAL A 109 0.96 -6.02 2.94
CA VAL A 109 -0.37 -5.40 2.94
C VAL A 109 -1.11 -5.82 1.67
N ALA A 110 -2.20 -6.59 1.81
CA ALA A 110 -3.09 -6.92 0.71
C ALA A 110 -4.13 -5.80 0.54
N VAL A 111 -4.19 -5.18 -0.63
CA VAL A 111 -5.06 -4.03 -0.91
C VAL A 111 -6.14 -4.41 -1.91
N GLY A 112 -7.39 -4.27 -1.46
CA GLY A 112 -8.61 -4.50 -2.21
C GLY A 112 -9.16 -5.92 -2.05
N ASP A 113 -10.45 -6.06 -2.34
CA ASP A 113 -11.18 -7.32 -2.15
C ASP A 113 -10.60 -8.45 -3.01
N CYS A 114 -10.14 -8.14 -4.23
CA CYS A 114 -9.47 -9.12 -5.09
C CYS A 114 -8.18 -9.67 -4.45
N ALA A 115 -7.40 -8.86 -3.74
CA ALA A 115 -6.19 -9.30 -3.06
C ALA A 115 -6.50 -10.14 -1.81
N ARG A 116 -7.61 -9.84 -1.14
CA ARG A 116 -8.06 -10.49 0.10
C ARG A 116 -8.72 -11.84 -0.13
N ASN A 117 -9.62 -11.94 -1.11
CA ASN A 117 -10.47 -13.13 -1.31
C ASN A 117 -10.80 -13.40 -2.79
N CYS A 118 -9.97 -12.92 -3.71
CA CYS A 118 -10.17 -12.95 -5.17
C CYS A 118 -11.36 -12.12 -5.69
N GLY A 119 -12.23 -11.61 -4.83
CA GLY A 119 -13.39 -10.80 -5.20
C GLY A 119 -14.24 -11.49 -6.27
N VAL A 120 -14.53 -10.75 -7.35
CA VAL A 120 -15.35 -11.26 -8.48
C VAL A 120 -14.66 -12.40 -9.24
N PHE A 121 -13.36 -12.61 -9.04
CA PHE A 121 -12.54 -13.57 -9.79
C PHE A 121 -12.25 -14.87 -9.04
N ALA A 122 -12.93 -15.14 -7.92
CA ALA A 122 -12.68 -16.33 -7.08
C ALA A 122 -12.73 -17.67 -7.83
N GLU A 123 -13.60 -17.79 -8.83
CA GLU A 123 -13.77 -19.02 -9.62
C GLU A 123 -13.15 -18.90 -11.02
N ALA A 124 -12.42 -17.82 -11.31
CA ALA A 124 -11.86 -17.58 -12.63
C ALA A 124 -10.68 -18.52 -12.91
N TYR A 125 -10.67 -19.15 -14.08
CA TYR A 125 -9.67 -20.15 -14.47
C TYR A 125 -8.21 -19.67 -14.36
N GLY A 126 -7.96 -18.37 -14.55
CA GLY A 126 -6.64 -17.75 -14.54
C GLY A 126 -6.15 -17.30 -13.16
N VAL A 127 -6.99 -17.38 -12.13
CA VAL A 127 -6.67 -17.00 -10.76
C VAL A 127 -6.24 -18.24 -9.97
N VAL A 128 -5.21 -18.08 -9.14
CA VAL A 128 -4.71 -19.11 -8.23
C VAL A 128 -5.33 -18.96 -6.85
N GLY A 129 -5.51 -17.72 -6.39
CA GLY A 129 -6.05 -17.44 -5.07
C GLY A 129 -5.89 -15.99 -4.65
N ALA A 130 -6.12 -15.74 -3.37
CA ALA A 130 -5.83 -14.49 -2.70
C ALA A 130 -4.32 -14.34 -2.49
N VAL A 131 -3.87 -13.15 -2.07
CA VAL A 131 -2.46 -12.90 -1.77
C VAL A 131 -1.97 -13.81 -0.62
N ALA A 132 -2.82 -14.01 0.39
CA ALA A 132 -2.54 -14.87 1.56
C ALA A 132 -2.28 -16.35 1.20
N ASP A 133 -2.77 -16.81 0.04
CA ASP A 133 -2.53 -18.18 -0.44
C ASP A 133 -1.11 -18.35 -1.02
N VAL A 134 -0.40 -17.25 -1.28
CA VAL A 134 0.90 -17.23 -1.98
C VAL A 134 2.04 -16.71 -1.10
N VAL A 135 1.79 -15.67 -0.31
CA VAL A 135 2.74 -15.04 0.62
C VAL A 135 2.03 -14.68 1.93
N PRO A 136 2.72 -14.66 3.09
CA PRO A 136 2.08 -14.29 4.35
C PRO A 136 1.64 -12.82 4.32
N VAL A 137 0.38 -12.56 4.68
CA VAL A 137 -0.22 -11.22 4.73
C VAL A 137 -0.37 -10.79 6.19
N ASP A 138 0.10 -9.58 6.50
CA ASP A 138 0.04 -8.99 7.85
C ASP A 138 -1.15 -8.04 8.00
N LEU A 139 -1.56 -7.37 6.92
CA LEU A 139 -2.64 -6.40 6.90
C LEU A 139 -3.50 -6.53 5.64
N GLU A 140 -4.81 -6.40 5.80
CA GLU A 140 -5.77 -6.38 4.70
C GLU A 140 -6.50 -5.03 4.64
N VAL A 141 -6.59 -4.46 3.44
CA VAL A 141 -7.35 -3.23 3.16
C VAL A 141 -8.58 -3.59 2.33
N VAL A 142 -9.75 -3.48 2.95
CA VAL A 142 -11.03 -3.89 2.34
C VAL A 142 -11.56 -2.79 1.40
N GLY A 143 -12.05 -3.18 0.22
CA GLY A 143 -12.69 -2.29 -0.74
C GLY A 143 -12.47 -2.65 -2.22
N CYS A 144 -13.26 -2.07 -3.12
CA CYS A 144 -13.19 -2.32 -4.57
C CYS A 144 -13.47 -1.05 -5.44
N PRO A 145 -12.50 -0.13 -5.59
CA PRO A 145 -11.26 -0.06 -4.84
C PRO A 145 -11.47 0.57 -3.44
N PRO A 146 -10.58 0.29 -2.47
CA PRO A 146 -10.61 0.98 -1.18
C PRO A 146 -10.33 2.46 -1.35
N ARG A 147 -11.00 3.32 -0.57
CA ARG A 147 -10.75 4.76 -0.64
C ARG A 147 -9.33 5.12 -0.19
N PRO A 148 -8.71 6.20 -0.70
CA PRO A 148 -7.33 6.57 -0.36
C PRO A 148 -7.09 6.73 1.13
N GLU A 149 -8.06 7.25 1.89
CA GLU A 149 -7.95 7.43 3.34
C GLU A 149 -7.81 6.09 4.06
N THR A 150 -8.44 5.04 3.52
CA THR A 150 -8.36 3.68 4.07
C THR A 150 -6.98 3.08 3.82
N ILE A 151 -6.41 3.33 2.63
CA ILE A 151 -5.04 2.94 2.29
C ILE A 151 -4.04 3.69 3.18
N VAL A 152 -4.19 5.00 3.35
CA VAL A 152 -3.35 5.81 4.25
C VAL A 152 -3.44 5.29 5.68
N ALA A 153 -4.64 5.00 6.19
CA ALA A 153 -4.80 4.44 7.53
C ALA A 153 -4.04 3.11 7.70
N ALA A 154 -4.07 2.23 6.70
CA ALA A 154 -3.32 0.98 6.72
C ALA A 154 -1.79 1.22 6.68
N LEU A 155 -1.32 2.13 5.83
CA LEU A 155 0.11 2.49 5.80
C LEU A 155 0.57 3.11 7.11
N ARG A 156 -0.30 3.85 7.80
CA ARG A 156 -0.05 4.40 9.12
C ARG A 156 0.03 3.34 10.21
N LEU A 157 -0.66 2.21 10.07
CA LEU A 157 -0.46 1.05 10.95
C LEU A 157 0.95 0.45 10.76
N CYS A 158 1.48 0.48 9.53
CA CYS A 158 2.86 0.05 9.26
C CYS A 158 3.89 1.03 9.81
N THR A 159 3.64 2.34 9.75
CA THR A 159 4.60 3.35 10.23
C THR A 159 4.45 3.63 11.73
N GLY A 160 3.30 3.36 12.33
CA GLY A 160 3.01 3.72 13.72
C GLY A 160 2.81 5.23 13.96
N ARG A 161 2.45 5.99 12.91
CA ARG A 161 2.28 7.46 12.95
C ARG A 161 0.87 7.91 12.60
#